data_AF-A0A6N8IVL4-F1
#
_entry.id   AF-A0A6N8IVL4-F1
#
_cell.length_a   1.000
_cell.length_b   1.000
_cell.length_c   1.000
_cell.angle_alpha   90.00
_cell.angle_beta   90.00
_cell.angle_gamma   90.00
#
_symmetry.space_group_name_H-M   'P 1'
#
loop_
_entity.id
_entity.type
_entity.pdbx_description
1 polymer ?
#
loop_
_entity_poly.entity_id
_entity_poly.type
_entity_poly.pdbx_seq_one_letter_code
_entity_poly.pdbx_strand_id
1 'polypeptide(L)'
;MARADELPLVTGKQWTESSEQVKKAYLIGIANIVQVERAYHAGNAPTDAQSVLPRLQKGLQDHTLDTVREGLDRWYASHRDQLQRPVIETLWFEMALPGLQKAR
;
A
#
# COMPACT_ATOMS: atom_id res chain seq x y z
N MET A 1 15.10 -18.82 -9.79
CA MET A 1 14.61 -18.10 -10.98
C MET A 1 13.19 -17.64 -10.67
N ALA A 2 12.96 -16.33 -10.53
CA ALA A 2 11.60 -15.80 -10.40
C ALA A 2 10.90 -15.92 -11.77
N ARG A 3 9.70 -16.49 -11.80
CA ARG A 3 8.88 -16.55 -13.03
C ARG A 3 8.30 -15.15 -13.27
N ALA A 4 8.14 -14.78 -14.55
CA ALA A 4 7.52 -13.51 -14.95
C ALA A 4 6.07 -13.33 -14.44
N ASP A 5 5.45 -14.40 -13.92
CA ASP A 5 4.08 -14.40 -13.38
C ASP A 5 3.97 -13.98 -11.90
N GLU A 6 5.08 -13.86 -11.17
CA GLU A 6 5.09 -13.34 -9.80
C GLU A 6 5.79 -11.98 -9.80
N LEU A 7 5.01 -10.89 -9.92
CA LEU A 7 5.53 -9.56 -9.66
C LEU A 7 6.21 -9.59 -8.28
N PRO A 8 7.53 -9.37 -8.19
CA PRO A 8 8.23 -9.50 -6.92
C PRO A 8 7.67 -8.47 -5.94
N LEU A 9 7.06 -8.97 -4.87
CA LEU A 9 6.51 -8.10 -3.84
C LEU A 9 7.64 -7.53 -3.00
N VAL A 10 7.65 -6.21 -2.83
CA VAL A 10 8.53 -5.55 -1.87
C VAL A 10 8.12 -6.00 -0.48
N THR A 11 9.02 -6.66 0.25
CA THR A 11 8.81 -7.07 1.65
C THR A 11 9.35 -6.04 2.62
N GLY A 12 9.07 -6.24 3.91
CA GLY A 12 9.68 -5.48 4.99
C GLY A 12 11.21 -5.44 4.92
N LYS A 13 11.87 -6.51 4.49
CA LYS A 13 13.33 -6.53 4.33
C LYS A 13 13.78 -5.46 3.34
N GLN A 14 13.31 -5.51 2.10
CA GLN A 14 13.69 -4.50 1.09
C GLN A 14 13.26 -3.11 1.52
N TRP A 15 12.11 -2.97 2.18
CA TRP A 15 11.66 -1.69 2.73
C TRP A 15 12.66 -1.13 3.73
N THR A 16 13.05 -1.90 4.76
CA THR A 16 13.97 -1.43 5.81
C THR A 16 15.38 -1.12 5.29
N GLU A 17 15.82 -1.80 4.24
CA GLU A 17 17.12 -1.57 3.58
C GLU A 17 17.08 -0.41 2.55
N SER A 18 15.88 0.04 2.17
CA SER A 18 15.69 1.09 1.16
C SER A 18 15.87 2.50 1.73
N SER A 19 16.40 3.40 0.89
CA SER A 19 16.42 4.83 1.20
C SER A 19 15.01 5.42 1.27
N GLU A 20 14.86 6.57 1.93
CA GLU A 20 13.59 7.28 2.00
C GLU A 20 13.02 7.58 0.61
N GLN A 21 13.87 7.96 -0.34
CA GLN A 21 13.47 8.27 -1.72
C GLN A 21 12.92 7.04 -2.44
N VAL A 22 13.53 5.86 -2.26
CA VAL A 22 13.05 4.60 -2.85
C VAL A 22 11.69 4.21 -2.26
N LYS A 23 11.52 4.36 -0.94
CA LYS A 23 10.22 4.12 -0.27
C LYS A 23 9.13 5.04 -0.83
N LYS A 24 9.43 6.33 -1.00
CA LYS A 24 8.50 7.30 -1.59
C LYS A 24 8.15 6.95 -3.03
N ALA A 25 9.13 6.58 -3.86
CA ALA A 25 8.90 6.16 -5.24
C ALA A 25 7.98 4.93 -5.32
N TYR A 26 8.16 3.94 -4.44
CA TYR A 26 7.27 2.78 -4.36
C TYR A 26 5.82 3.17 -4.04
N LEU A 27 5.62 4.03 -3.03
CA LEU A 27 4.27 4.52 -2.66
C LEU A 27 3.62 5.37 -3.77
N ILE A 28 4.41 6.18 -4.47
CA ILE A 28 3.96 6.91 -5.67
C ILE A 28 3.52 5.93 -6.76
N GLY A 29 4.26 4.84 -6.96
CA GLY A 29 3.86 3.75 -7.87
C GLY A 29 2.48 3.18 -7.55
N ILE A 30 2.22 2.89 -6.26
CA ILE A 30 0.90 2.41 -5.81
C ILE A 30 -0.19 3.47 -6.08
N ALA A 31 0.07 4.74 -5.75
CA ALA A 31 -0.87 5.83 -5.99
C ALA A 31 -1.18 6.02 -7.48
N ASN A 32 -0.21 5.78 -8.36
CA ASN A 32 -0.39 5.82 -9.81
C ASN A 32 -1.28 4.67 -10.30
N ILE A 33 -1.16 3.47 -9.74
CA ILE A 33 -2.07 2.35 -10.08
C ILE A 33 -3.51 2.66 -9.68
N VAL A 34 -3.73 3.28 -8.52
CA VAL A 34 -5.07 3.76 -8.12
C VAL A 34 -5.64 4.77 -9.14
N GLN A 35 -4.79 5.64 -9.69
CA GLN A 35 -5.20 6.57 -10.75
C GLN A 35 -5.54 5.87 -12.05
N VAL A 36 -4.73 4.88 -12.48
CA VAL A 36 -4.98 4.08 -13.68
C VAL A 36 -6.31 3.34 -13.58
N GLU A 37 -6.61 2.71 -12.44
CA GLU A 37 -7.90 2.05 -12.20
C GLU A 37 -9.06 3.03 -12.39
N ARG A 38 -9.00 4.21 -11.76
CA ARG A 38 -10.06 5.23 -11.89
C ARG A 38 -10.24 5.69 -13.34
N ALA A 39 -9.15 5.85 -14.09
CA ALA A 39 -9.19 6.22 -15.49
C ALA A 39 -9.76 5.10 -16.37
N TYR A 40 -9.38 3.84 -16.12
CA TYR A 40 -9.88 2.67 -16.85
C TYR A 40 -11.39 2.53 -16.74
N HIS A 41 -11.94 2.79 -15.55
CA HIS A 41 -13.39 2.76 -15.33
C HIS A 41 -14.12 4.04 -15.74
N ALA A 42 -13.43 5.04 -16.30
CA ALA A 42 -14.01 6.28 -16.85
C ALA A 42 -15.03 6.99 -15.92
N GLY A 43 -14.81 6.93 -14.61
CA GLY A 43 -15.73 7.50 -13.60
C GLY A 43 -16.81 6.55 -13.08
N ASN A 44 -17.01 5.38 -13.68
CA ASN A 44 -17.83 4.29 -13.14
C ASN A 44 -17.01 3.46 -12.15
N ALA A 45 -16.60 4.08 -11.05
CA ALA A 45 -15.73 3.44 -10.07
C ALA A 45 -16.30 2.06 -9.69
N PRO A 46 -15.48 0.99 -9.75
CA PRO A 46 -15.92 -0.35 -9.42
C PRO A 46 -16.45 -0.36 -8.00
N THR A 47 -17.54 -1.09 -7.77
CA THR A 47 -18.07 -1.29 -6.41
C THR A 47 -17.03 -2.00 -5.53
N ASP A 48 -17.22 -1.94 -4.22
CA ASP A 48 -16.39 -2.68 -3.25
C ASP A 48 -16.31 -4.20 -3.53
N ALA A 49 -17.31 -4.76 -4.24
CA ALA A 49 -17.32 -6.16 -4.66
C ALA A 49 -16.47 -6.43 -5.92
N GLN A 50 -16.07 -5.39 -6.64
CA GLN A 50 -15.38 -5.46 -7.93
C GLN A 50 -13.91 -5.02 -7.86
N SER A 51 -13.54 -4.20 -6.87
CA SER A 51 -12.15 -3.76 -6.68
C SER A 51 -11.86 -3.42 -5.22
N VAL A 52 -10.63 -3.71 -4.79
CA VAL A 52 -10.14 -3.32 -3.46
C VAL A 52 -9.66 -1.85 -3.44
N LEU A 53 -9.41 -1.25 -4.60
CA LEU A 53 -8.80 0.07 -4.71
C LEU A 53 -9.66 1.23 -4.17
N PRO A 54 -10.99 1.27 -4.35
CA PRO A 54 -11.84 2.28 -3.70
C PRO A 54 -11.75 2.22 -2.18
N ARG A 55 -11.71 1.02 -1.61
CA ARG A 55 -11.57 0.79 -0.16
C ARG A 55 -10.18 1.19 0.33
N LEU A 56 -9.14 0.89 -0.42
CA LEU A 56 -7.77 1.32 -0.12
C LEU A 56 -7.71 2.85 -0.06
N GLN A 57 -8.26 3.54 -1.06
CA GLN A 57 -8.30 5.00 -1.10
C GLN A 57 -9.07 5.59 0.08
N LYS A 58 -10.27 5.06 0.38
CA LYS A 58 -11.08 5.52 1.51
C LYS A 58 -10.39 5.27 2.85
N GLY A 59 -9.74 4.12 3.02
CA GLY A 59 -9.00 3.78 4.23
C GLY A 59 -7.78 4.65 4.50
N LEU A 60 -7.20 5.23 3.44
CA LEU A 60 -6.03 6.09 3.52
C LEU A 60 -6.37 7.59 3.38
N GLN A 61 -7.65 7.98 3.43
CA GLN A 61 -8.08 9.35 3.11
C GLN A 61 -7.44 10.43 4.02
N ASP A 62 -7.12 10.09 5.26
CA ASP A 62 -6.51 11.00 6.25
C ASP A 62 -4.97 10.92 6.26
N HIS A 63 -4.38 10.19 5.29
CA HIS A 63 -2.95 9.98 5.20
C HIS A 63 -2.34 10.71 4.01
N THR A 64 -1.18 11.33 4.23
CA THR A 64 -0.25 11.75 3.18
C THR A 64 0.75 10.63 2.86
N LEU A 65 1.44 10.70 1.71
CA LEU A 65 2.52 9.77 1.36
C LEU A 65 3.59 9.67 2.47
N ASP A 66 3.94 10.79 3.11
CA ASP A 66 4.89 10.80 4.21
C ASP A 66 4.35 10.05 5.44
N THR A 67 3.10 10.31 5.85
CA THR A 67 2.51 9.61 7.00
C THR A 67 2.35 8.11 6.76
N VAL A 68 2.11 7.69 5.51
CA VAL A 68 2.09 6.27 5.11
C VAL A 68 3.49 5.66 5.28
N ARG A 69 4.51 6.29 4.70
CA ARG A 69 5.90 5.84 4.80
C ARG A 69 6.32 5.68 6.26
N GLU A 70 6.07 6.69 7.07
CA GLU A 70 6.42 6.66 8.49
C GLU A 70 5.65 5.59 9.27
N GLY A 71 4.37 5.35 8.94
CA GLY A 71 3.59 4.28 9.52
C GLY A 71 4.21 2.91 9.25
N LEU A 72 4.59 2.65 8.00
CA LEU A 72 5.27 1.43 7.59
C LEU A 72 6.66 1.30 8.24
N ASP A 73 7.44 2.38 8.30
CA ASP A 73 8.73 2.41 8.99
C ASP A 73 8.59 2.01 10.46
N ARG A 74 7.62 2.62 11.17
CA ARG A 74 7.34 2.29 12.58
C ARG A 74 6.90 0.83 12.75
N TRP A 75 6.04 0.34 11.87
CA TRP A 75 5.52 -1.02 11.97
C TRP A 75 6.63 -2.06 11.78
N TYR A 76 7.46 -1.93 10.75
CA TYR A 76 8.57 -2.88 10.53
C TYR A 76 9.68 -2.74 11.59
N ALA A 77 9.87 -1.55 12.17
CA ALA A 77 10.80 -1.37 13.27
C ALA A 77 10.37 -2.12 14.55
N SER A 78 9.06 -2.22 14.80
CA SER A 78 8.48 -2.96 15.93
C SER A 78 8.21 -4.44 15.66
N HIS A 79 8.20 -4.89 14.40
CA HIS A 79 7.94 -6.28 14.00
C HIS A 79 9.11 -6.87 13.18
N ARG A 80 10.30 -6.94 13.80
CA ARG A 80 11.53 -7.40 13.11
C ARG A 80 11.51 -8.87 12.71
N ASP A 81 10.65 -9.67 13.32
CA ASP A 81 10.38 -11.07 12.99
C ASP A 81 9.49 -11.23 11.73
N GLN A 82 8.83 -10.15 11.28
CA GLN A 82 7.87 -10.17 10.17
C GLN A 82 8.38 -9.46 8.91
N LEU A 83 9.69 -9.31 8.74
CA LEU A 83 10.26 -8.62 7.57
C LEU A 83 9.98 -9.30 6.22
N GLN A 84 9.52 -10.55 6.21
CA GLN A 84 9.07 -11.22 4.98
C GLN A 84 7.67 -10.80 4.53
N ARG A 85 6.89 -10.13 5.40
CA ARG A 85 5.55 -9.66 5.07
C ARG A 85 5.62 -8.57 3.97
N PRO A 86 4.85 -8.69 2.87
CA PRO A 86 4.79 -7.68 1.82
C PRO A 86 4.36 -6.29 2.32
N VAL A 87 4.99 -5.24 1.80
CA VAL A 87 4.68 -3.84 2.16
C VAL A 87 3.24 -3.49 1.78
N ILE A 88 2.78 -3.92 0.60
CA ILE A 88 1.40 -3.66 0.15
C ILE A 88 0.37 -4.33 1.07
N GLU A 89 0.70 -5.50 1.61
CA GLU A 89 -0.15 -6.20 2.57
C GLU A 89 -0.18 -5.46 3.92
N THR A 90 0.98 -5.08 4.43
CA THR A 90 1.10 -4.28 5.66
C THR A 90 0.36 -2.94 5.52
N LEU A 91 0.50 -2.25 4.39
CA LEU A 91 -0.26 -1.02 4.09
C LEU A 91 -1.77 -1.24 4.22
N TRP A 92 -2.27 -2.35 3.65
CA TRP A 92 -3.68 -2.68 3.71
C TRP A 92 -4.16 -2.94 5.14
N PHE A 93 -3.55 -3.90 5.84
CA PHE A 93 -4.06 -4.36 7.13
C PHE A 93 -3.76 -3.41 8.29
N GLU A 94 -2.64 -2.69 8.25
CA GLU A 94 -2.17 -1.89 9.38
C GLU A 94 -2.55 -0.41 9.26
N MET A 95 -2.93 0.04 8.06
CA MET A 95 -3.26 1.45 7.82
C MET A 95 -4.63 1.63 7.16
N ALA A 96 -4.86 1.04 5.99
CA ALA A 96 -6.09 1.26 5.24
C ALA A 96 -7.32 0.66 5.93
N LEU A 97 -7.23 -0.60 6.35
CA LEU A 97 -8.36 -1.30 6.98
C LEU A 97 -8.78 -0.64 8.31
N PRO A 98 -7.85 -0.25 9.22
CA PRO A 98 -8.21 0.54 10.40
C PRO A 98 -8.84 1.89 10.07
N GLY A 99 -8.37 2.59 9.03
CA GLY A 99 -8.96 3.85 8.57
C GLY A 99 -10.41 3.69 8.10
N LEU A 100 -10.73 2.58 7.41
CA LEU A 100 -12.11 2.26 7.01
C LEU A 100 -13.05 2.05 8.20
N GLN A 101 -12.55 1.49 9.30
CA GLN A 101 -13.35 1.26 10.51
C GLN A 101 -13.63 2.57 11.26
N LYS A 102 -12.71 3.53 11.21
CA LYS A 102 -12.88 4.88 11.79
C LYS A 102 -13.83 5.76 10.99
N ALA A 103 -13.93 5.54 9.68
CA ALA A 103 -14.80 6.28 8.78
C ALA A 103 -16.25 5.74 8.71
N ARG A 104 -16.65 4.87 9.65
CA ARG A 104 -17.99 4.30 9.77
C ARG A 104 -18.87 5.09 10.73
#